data_AF-A0A1G1L368-F1
#
_entry.id   AF-A0A1G1L368-F1
#
_cell.length_a   1.000
_cell.length_b   1.000
_cell.length_c   1.000
_cell.angle_alpha   90.00
_cell.angle_beta   90.00
_cell.angle_gamma   90.00
#
_symmetry.space_group_name_H-M   'P 1'
#
loop_
_entity.id
_entity.type
_entity.pdbx_description
1 polymer ?
#
loop_
_entity_poly.entity_id
_entity_poly.type
_entity_poly.pdbx_seq_one_letter_code
_entity_poly.pdbx_strand_id
1 'polypeptide(L)'
;MTKKKAFWAILIVLLVFAREGRTEVPAADLEKNLSIAKNQFKGLNDRFKALDALQGTKNPQFTSVLLKIIQRKNESKAIMGRAFQLLETTGGPEAAGKLKQILLSPQLPSKTRELALYTLSRRDPAGIKKELLQIVENIKEPSPLRTLAVAELNSNPDDAFLNIAGKIIRNKKEPDIMRASALSVLEQTAFFIDDPSALTNIIRDSAAGESFRQSAFEIASKLLPATEIQTLLTELCSNKKNPIEMRRYALNQLEHSKDSSILSYFKDLLVNETDAAFAADLRNLIAQLEKPEEEKTPSKPSPKK
;
A
#
# COMPACT_ATOMS: atom_id res chain seq x y z
N MET A 1 3.62 19.22 -47.93
CA MET A 1 4.40 18.15 -47.28
C MET A 1 5.62 18.78 -46.62
N THR A 2 5.57 18.90 -45.30
CA THR A 2 6.30 19.95 -44.57
C THR A 2 7.57 19.41 -43.91
N LYS A 3 8.60 20.27 -43.87
CA LYS A 3 9.95 20.08 -43.28
C LYS A 3 9.97 19.44 -41.88
N LYS A 4 8.83 19.38 -41.18
CA LYS A 4 8.65 18.70 -39.89
C LYS A 4 8.76 17.17 -39.96
N LYS A 5 8.34 16.50 -41.05
CA LYS A 5 8.47 15.02 -41.16
C LYS A 5 9.90 14.57 -41.43
N ALA A 6 10.69 15.37 -42.15
CA ALA A 6 12.12 15.11 -42.37
C ALA A 6 12.96 15.31 -41.09
N PHE A 7 12.59 16.27 -40.24
CA PHE A 7 13.25 16.51 -38.95
C PHE A 7 13.07 15.33 -37.98
N TRP A 8 11.88 14.71 -37.92
CA TRP A 8 11.62 13.54 -37.07
C TRP A 8 12.28 12.26 -37.60
N ALA A 9 12.39 12.07 -38.91
CA ALA A 9 13.12 10.94 -39.49
C ALA A 9 14.64 11.04 -39.23
N ILE A 10 15.21 12.24 -39.32
CA ILE A 10 16.64 12.49 -39.02
C ILE A 10 16.92 12.38 -37.52
N LEU A 11 15.99 12.78 -36.65
CA LEU A 11 16.13 12.62 -35.20
C LEU A 11 16.06 11.15 -34.77
N ILE A 12 15.21 10.33 -35.40
CA ILE A 12 15.12 8.89 -35.16
C ILE A 12 16.38 8.18 -35.69
N VAL A 13 16.89 8.55 -36.87
CA VAL A 13 18.15 8.01 -37.39
C VAL A 13 19.34 8.45 -36.52
N LEU A 14 19.39 9.69 -36.03
CA LEU A 14 20.44 10.15 -35.11
C LEU A 14 20.34 9.51 -33.70
N LEU A 15 19.13 9.17 -33.22
CA LEU A 15 18.94 8.43 -31.97
C LEU A 15 19.26 6.94 -32.10
N VAL A 16 19.07 6.36 -33.29
CA VAL A 16 19.51 4.98 -33.60
C VAL A 16 21.04 4.94 -33.76
N PHE A 17 21.65 5.90 -34.47
CA PHE A 17 23.11 5.99 -34.62
C PHE A 17 23.83 6.39 -33.32
N ALA A 18 23.23 7.18 -32.42
CA ALA A 18 23.79 7.44 -31.09
C ALA A 18 23.68 6.23 -30.14
N ARG A 19 22.87 5.22 -30.48
CA ARG A 19 22.71 3.97 -29.71
C ARG A 19 23.57 2.83 -30.26
N GLU A 20 23.94 2.88 -31.52
CA GLU A 20 24.83 1.93 -32.21
C GLU A 20 26.33 2.29 -32.08
N GLY A 21 26.67 3.45 -31.52
CA GLY A 21 28.05 3.93 -31.36
C GLY A 21 28.67 3.78 -29.98
N ARG A 22 28.10 3.01 -29.03
CA ARG A 22 28.84 2.65 -27.80
C ARG A 22 29.77 1.49 -28.13
N THR A 23 31.03 1.85 -28.40
CA THR A 23 32.15 0.92 -28.47
C THR A 23 32.07 -0.06 -27.31
N GLU A 24 32.21 -1.36 -27.61
CA GLU A 24 32.40 -2.36 -26.57
C GLU A 24 33.53 -1.89 -25.64
N VAL A 25 33.28 -1.90 -24.32
CA VAL A 25 34.33 -1.59 -23.34
C VAL A 25 35.50 -2.52 -23.64
N PRO A 26 36.73 -2.00 -23.91
CA PRO A 26 37.88 -2.85 -24.21
C PRO A 26 38.03 -3.94 -23.16
N ALA A 27 38.34 -5.17 -23.56
CA ALA A 27 38.35 -6.33 -22.66
C ALA A 27 39.21 -6.11 -21.39
N ALA A 28 40.36 -5.45 -21.54
CA ALA A 28 41.24 -5.10 -20.42
C ALA A 28 40.57 -4.11 -19.43
N ASP A 29 39.82 -3.13 -19.94
CA ASP A 29 39.07 -2.17 -19.10
C ASP A 29 37.85 -2.81 -18.46
N LEU A 30 37.20 -3.74 -19.16
CA LEU A 30 36.09 -4.53 -18.64
C LEU A 30 36.53 -5.37 -17.44
N GLU A 31 37.58 -6.17 -17.57
CA GLU A 31 38.09 -7.02 -16.48
C GLU A 31 38.55 -6.19 -15.28
N LYS A 32 39.29 -5.11 -15.54
CA LYS A 32 39.74 -4.17 -14.50
C LYS A 32 38.57 -3.59 -13.73
N ASN A 33 37.56 -3.05 -14.43
CA ASN A 33 36.41 -2.43 -13.79
C ASN A 33 35.53 -3.46 -13.06
N LEU A 34 35.34 -4.67 -13.62
CA LEU A 34 34.64 -5.76 -12.91
C LEU A 34 35.36 -6.13 -11.61
N SER A 35 36.69 -6.16 -11.63
CA SER A 35 37.52 -6.45 -10.47
C SER A 35 37.43 -5.38 -9.38
N ILE A 36 37.41 -4.10 -9.77
CA ILE A 36 37.25 -2.98 -8.84
C ILE A 36 35.83 -3.00 -8.25
N ALA A 37 34.79 -3.10 -9.08
CA ALA A 37 33.40 -3.10 -8.65
C ALA A 37 33.08 -4.22 -7.65
N LYS A 38 33.60 -5.43 -7.91
CA LYS A 38 33.37 -6.59 -7.03
C LYS A 38 34.15 -6.52 -5.71
N ASN A 39 35.22 -5.74 -5.60
CA ASN A 39 36.06 -5.74 -4.40
C ASN A 39 35.49 -4.82 -3.31
N GLN A 40 34.93 -5.40 -2.24
CA GLN A 40 34.33 -4.64 -1.14
C GLN A 40 35.32 -3.77 -0.35
N PHE A 41 36.62 -4.07 -0.42
CA PHE A 41 37.67 -3.34 0.27
C PHE A 41 38.22 -2.15 -0.54
N LYS A 42 37.76 -1.97 -1.79
CA LYS A 42 38.08 -0.78 -2.58
C LYS A 42 37.25 0.42 -2.12
N GLY A 43 37.84 1.61 -2.24
CA GLY A 43 37.17 2.86 -1.88
C GLY A 43 35.86 3.04 -2.63
N LEU A 44 34.85 3.63 -1.98
CA LEU A 44 33.52 3.81 -2.57
C LEU A 44 33.60 4.53 -3.93
N ASN A 45 34.39 5.60 -4.03
CA ASN A 45 34.56 6.37 -5.27
C ASN A 45 35.14 5.53 -6.41
N ASP A 46 36.11 4.66 -6.14
CA ASP A 46 36.69 3.79 -7.17
C ASP A 46 35.67 2.77 -7.66
N ARG A 47 34.87 2.22 -6.74
CA ARG A 47 33.80 1.27 -7.08
C ARG A 47 32.68 1.94 -7.87
N PHE A 48 32.30 3.17 -7.51
CA PHE A 48 31.35 3.97 -8.30
C PHE A 48 31.87 4.21 -9.72
N LYS A 49 33.10 4.72 -9.86
CA LYS A 49 33.71 4.92 -11.18
C LYS A 49 33.76 3.64 -12.00
N ALA A 50 34.09 2.51 -11.39
CA ALA A 50 34.11 1.22 -12.06
C ALA A 50 32.71 0.74 -12.49
N LEU A 51 31.70 0.90 -11.63
CA LEU A 51 30.30 0.58 -11.97
C LEU A 51 29.76 1.47 -13.10
N ASP A 52 30.11 2.75 -13.09
CA ASP A 52 29.68 3.74 -14.08
C ASP A 52 30.39 3.53 -15.43
N ALA A 53 31.68 3.17 -15.41
CA ALA A 53 32.43 2.81 -16.61
C ALA A 53 31.87 1.56 -17.31
N LEU A 54 31.20 0.68 -16.56
CA LEU A 54 30.52 -0.51 -17.08
C LEU A 54 29.06 -0.22 -17.49
N GLN A 55 28.55 0.98 -17.24
CA GLN A 55 27.16 1.31 -17.54
C GLN A 55 26.88 1.25 -19.05
N GLY A 56 25.97 0.35 -19.43
CA GLY A 56 25.56 0.13 -20.83
C GLY A 56 26.26 -1.04 -21.49
N THR A 57 27.19 -1.72 -20.81
CA THR A 57 27.64 -3.04 -21.26
C THR A 57 26.48 -4.04 -21.15
N LYS A 58 26.34 -4.91 -22.15
CA LYS A 58 25.44 -6.08 -22.09
C LYS A 58 26.15 -7.33 -21.54
N ASN A 59 27.32 -7.16 -20.93
CA ASN A 59 28.13 -8.27 -20.47
C ASN A 59 27.45 -9.03 -19.29
N PRO A 60 27.24 -10.36 -19.40
CA PRO A 60 26.63 -11.16 -18.34
C PRO A 60 27.42 -11.18 -17.03
N GLN A 61 28.75 -11.08 -17.08
CA GLN A 61 29.58 -11.01 -15.88
C GLN A 61 29.32 -9.72 -15.10
N PHE A 62 29.02 -8.61 -15.78
CA PHE A 62 28.63 -7.37 -15.10
C PHE A 62 27.32 -7.56 -14.33
N THR A 63 26.30 -8.15 -14.99
CA THR A 63 25.04 -8.52 -14.31
C THR A 63 25.31 -9.42 -13.10
N SER A 64 26.19 -10.42 -13.23
CA SER A 64 26.59 -11.30 -12.12
C SER A 64 27.26 -10.52 -10.98
N VAL A 65 28.13 -9.55 -11.28
CA VAL A 65 28.75 -8.68 -10.28
C VAL A 65 27.71 -7.84 -9.54
N LEU A 66 26.76 -7.22 -10.25
CA LEU A 66 25.69 -6.45 -9.64
C LEU A 66 24.83 -7.30 -8.68
N LEU A 67 24.46 -8.51 -9.12
CA LEU A 67 23.70 -9.46 -8.29
C LEU A 67 24.49 -9.90 -7.04
N LYS A 68 25.80 -10.14 -7.18
CA LYS A 68 26.67 -10.45 -6.03
C LYS A 68 26.78 -9.29 -5.05
N ILE A 69 26.84 -8.05 -5.54
CA ILE A 69 26.88 -6.85 -4.70
C ILE A 69 25.62 -6.78 -3.83
N ILE A 70 24.43 -6.93 -4.40
CA ILE A 70 23.17 -6.77 -3.66
C ILE A 70 22.89 -7.88 -2.64
N GLN A 71 23.50 -9.06 -2.80
CA GLN A 71 23.34 -10.20 -1.87
C GLN A 71 24.35 -10.20 -0.71
N ARG A 72 25.31 -9.28 -0.69
CA ARG A 72 26.34 -9.24 0.37
C ARG A 72 25.79 -8.61 1.65
N LYS A 73 26.03 -9.30 2.77
CA LYS A 73 25.57 -8.89 4.11
C LYS A 73 26.09 -7.52 4.56
N ASN A 74 27.34 -7.18 4.24
CA ASN A 74 28.02 -5.98 4.72
C ASN A 74 28.35 -5.00 3.57
N GLU A 75 27.57 -5.01 2.51
CA GLU A 75 27.78 -4.09 1.39
C GLU A 75 27.32 -2.67 1.76
N SER A 76 28.03 -1.68 1.22
CA SER A 76 27.63 -0.28 1.38
C SER A 76 26.25 -0.04 0.78
N LYS A 77 25.35 0.61 1.54
CA LYS A 77 24.01 1.00 1.05
C LYS A 77 24.10 1.81 -0.24
N ALA A 78 25.12 2.66 -0.38
CA ALA A 78 25.33 3.48 -1.58
C ALA A 78 25.70 2.63 -2.80
N ILE A 79 26.59 1.65 -2.63
CA ILE A 79 26.99 0.73 -3.71
C ILE A 79 25.84 -0.23 -4.07
N MET A 80 25.12 -0.73 -3.06
CA MET A 80 23.93 -1.57 -3.26
C MET A 80 22.84 -0.81 -4.04
N GLY A 81 22.54 0.43 -3.64
CA GLY A 81 21.57 1.28 -4.34
C GLY A 81 21.98 1.54 -5.80
N ARG A 82 23.27 1.81 -6.04
CA ARG A 82 23.79 1.95 -7.41
C ARG A 82 23.67 0.66 -8.22
N ALA A 83 23.92 -0.49 -7.59
CA ALA A 83 23.79 -1.78 -8.28
C ALA A 83 22.34 -2.06 -8.70
N PHE A 84 21.34 -1.75 -7.86
CA PHE A 84 19.93 -1.83 -8.24
C PHE A 84 19.58 -0.89 -9.41
N GLN A 85 20.03 0.37 -9.36
CA GLN A 85 19.83 1.34 -10.46
C GLN A 85 20.45 0.86 -11.78
N LEU A 86 21.63 0.25 -11.72
CA LEU A 86 22.28 -0.31 -12.90
C LEU A 86 21.57 -1.57 -13.39
N LEU A 87 21.08 -2.42 -12.49
CA LEU A 87 20.25 -3.56 -12.86
C LEU A 87 18.98 -3.12 -13.57
N GLU A 88 18.34 -1.99 -13.20
CA GLU A 88 17.19 -1.42 -13.92
C GLU A 88 17.48 -1.22 -15.42
N THR A 89 18.69 -0.78 -15.79
CA THR A 89 19.00 -0.32 -17.16
C THR A 89 19.91 -1.24 -17.96
N THR A 90 20.70 -2.10 -17.31
CA THR A 90 21.79 -2.87 -17.95
C THR A 90 21.72 -4.39 -17.73
N GLY A 91 20.81 -4.87 -16.87
CA GLY A 91 20.68 -6.31 -16.63
C GLY A 91 20.23 -7.08 -17.87
N GLY A 92 20.80 -8.26 -18.10
CA GLY A 92 20.26 -9.22 -19.07
C GLY A 92 18.95 -9.88 -18.60
N PRO A 93 18.27 -10.70 -19.43
CA PRO A 93 17.04 -11.42 -19.05
C PRO A 93 17.18 -12.26 -17.77
N GLU A 94 18.37 -12.84 -17.55
CA GLU A 94 18.71 -13.63 -16.36
C GLU A 94 18.61 -12.83 -15.05
N ALA A 95 18.75 -11.50 -15.10
CA ALA A 95 18.64 -10.64 -13.93
C ALA A 95 17.25 -10.73 -13.29
N ALA A 96 16.18 -10.84 -14.08
CA ALA A 96 14.82 -10.91 -13.57
C ALA A 96 14.62 -12.19 -12.73
N GLY A 97 15.07 -13.34 -13.22
CA GLY A 97 14.99 -14.60 -12.48
C GLY A 97 15.75 -14.55 -11.15
N LYS A 98 16.94 -13.94 -11.14
CA LYS A 98 17.73 -13.77 -9.91
C LYS A 98 17.15 -12.75 -8.94
N LEU A 99 16.57 -11.66 -9.44
CA LEU A 99 15.86 -10.70 -8.62
C LEU A 99 14.59 -11.31 -7.99
N LYS A 100 13.87 -12.18 -8.71
CA LYS A 100 12.73 -12.95 -8.14
C LYS A 100 13.19 -13.86 -6.99
N GLN A 101 14.32 -14.54 -7.15
CA GLN A 101 14.93 -15.32 -6.06
C GLN A 101 15.27 -14.46 -4.85
N ILE A 102 15.85 -13.27 -5.06
CA ILE A 102 16.16 -12.30 -4.00
C ILE A 102 14.90 -11.81 -3.30
N LEU A 103 13.88 -11.43 -4.07
CA LEU A 103 12.58 -10.97 -3.58
C LEU A 103 11.93 -11.99 -2.64
N LEU A 104 12.01 -13.27 -2.99
CA LEU A 104 11.43 -14.37 -2.20
C LEU A 104 12.37 -14.98 -1.16
N SER A 105 13.55 -14.41 -0.92
CA SER A 105 14.52 -14.95 0.05
C SER A 105 14.30 -14.37 1.46
N PRO A 106 13.62 -15.07 2.39
CA PRO A 106 13.32 -14.55 3.73
C PRO A 106 14.57 -14.26 4.58
N GLN A 107 15.70 -14.88 4.25
CA GLN A 107 17.00 -14.66 4.90
C GLN A 107 17.67 -13.33 4.51
N LEU A 108 17.21 -12.66 3.44
CA LEU A 108 17.72 -11.36 3.05
C LEU A 108 17.00 -10.23 3.78
N PRO A 109 17.67 -9.10 4.06
CA PRO A 109 17.03 -7.95 4.70
C PRO A 109 15.81 -7.46 3.91
N SER A 110 14.74 -7.06 4.62
CA SER A 110 13.50 -6.52 4.01
C SER A 110 13.81 -5.44 2.98
N LYS A 111 14.73 -4.52 3.29
CA LYS A 111 15.05 -3.41 2.39
C LYS A 111 15.65 -3.86 1.07
N THR A 112 16.47 -4.91 1.07
CA THR A 112 17.04 -5.50 -0.15
C THR A 112 15.94 -6.15 -1.00
N ARG A 113 14.96 -6.80 -0.35
CA ARG A 113 13.82 -7.43 -1.02
C ARG A 113 12.86 -6.38 -1.61
N GLU A 114 12.59 -5.30 -0.88
CA GLU A 114 11.82 -4.14 -1.36
C GLU A 114 12.48 -3.50 -2.60
N LEU A 115 13.80 -3.30 -2.58
CA LEU A 115 14.53 -2.78 -3.74
C LEU A 115 14.49 -3.75 -4.93
N ALA A 116 14.58 -5.06 -4.68
CA ALA A 116 14.43 -6.06 -5.73
C ALA A 116 13.04 -6.02 -6.36
N LEU A 117 11.98 -5.88 -5.55
CA LEU A 117 10.62 -5.67 -6.04
C LEU A 117 10.53 -4.41 -6.91
N TYR A 118 11.01 -3.27 -6.41
CA TYR A 118 10.99 -2.00 -7.16
C TYR A 118 11.72 -2.11 -8.52
N THR A 119 12.89 -2.73 -8.54
CA THR A 119 13.64 -2.97 -9.78
C THR A 119 12.88 -3.92 -10.72
N LEU A 120 12.24 -4.96 -10.19
CA LEU A 120 11.43 -5.90 -10.96
C LEU A 120 10.19 -5.23 -11.57
N SER A 121 9.44 -4.43 -10.81
CA SER A 121 8.26 -3.70 -11.29
C SER A 121 8.56 -2.81 -12.50
N ARG A 122 9.79 -2.27 -12.59
CA ARG A 122 10.21 -1.44 -13.73
C ARG A 122 10.69 -2.23 -14.93
N ARG A 123 11.26 -3.41 -14.70
CA ARG A 123 11.90 -4.21 -15.74
C ARG A 123 11.02 -5.30 -16.32
N ASP A 124 10.22 -5.92 -15.47
CA ASP A 124 9.39 -7.08 -15.76
C ASP A 124 8.05 -7.00 -14.98
N PRO A 125 7.27 -5.91 -15.15
CA PRO A 125 6.02 -5.71 -14.40
C PRO A 125 5.03 -6.86 -14.59
N ALA A 126 4.93 -7.40 -15.82
CA ALA A 126 4.03 -8.50 -16.13
C ALA A 126 4.50 -9.85 -15.54
N GLY A 127 5.80 -10.05 -15.40
CA GLY A 127 6.37 -11.34 -15.01
C GLY A 127 6.46 -11.58 -13.51
N ILE A 128 6.10 -10.63 -12.65
CA ILE A 128 6.28 -10.74 -11.18
C ILE A 128 4.98 -11.01 -10.41
N LYS A 129 3.85 -11.14 -11.11
CA LYS A 129 2.53 -11.29 -10.48
C LYS A 129 2.46 -12.46 -9.50
N LYS A 130 3.05 -13.60 -9.84
CA LYS A 130 3.07 -14.79 -8.98
C LYS A 130 3.78 -14.50 -7.65
N GLU A 131 4.94 -13.85 -7.72
CA GLU A 131 5.74 -13.46 -6.56
C GLU A 131 5.00 -12.44 -5.69
N LEU A 132 4.32 -11.46 -6.31
CA LEU A 132 3.50 -10.47 -5.61
C LEU A 132 2.38 -11.14 -4.81
N LEU A 133 1.61 -12.04 -5.43
CA LEU A 133 0.53 -12.76 -4.76
C LEU A 133 1.05 -13.59 -3.57
N GLN A 134 2.19 -14.28 -3.76
CA GLN A 134 2.85 -15.04 -2.69
C GLN A 134 3.24 -14.15 -1.50
N ILE A 135 3.78 -12.96 -1.77
CA ILE A 135 4.17 -12.01 -0.72
C ILE A 135 2.93 -11.50 0.03
N VAL A 136 1.89 -11.10 -0.70
CA VAL A 136 0.66 -10.55 -0.11
C VAL A 136 -0.04 -11.59 0.76
N GLU A 137 -0.15 -12.84 0.32
CA GLU A 137 -0.83 -13.91 1.06
C GLU A 137 -0.06 -14.37 2.30
N ASN A 138 1.26 -14.22 2.32
CA ASN A 138 2.09 -14.67 3.45
C ASN A 138 2.11 -13.65 4.59
N ILE A 139 1.30 -13.89 5.62
CA ILE A 139 1.23 -13.06 6.83
C ILE A 139 2.56 -12.89 7.58
N LYS A 140 3.53 -13.80 7.39
CA LYS A 140 4.85 -13.71 8.02
C LYS A 140 5.80 -12.76 7.29
N GLU A 141 5.43 -12.27 6.11
CA GLU A 141 6.24 -11.30 5.38
C GLU A 141 6.21 -9.92 6.06
N PRO A 142 7.32 -9.14 5.97
CA PRO A 142 7.36 -7.80 6.53
C PRO A 142 6.27 -6.89 5.94
N SER A 143 5.58 -6.13 6.80
CA SER A 143 4.49 -5.23 6.37
C SER A 143 4.90 -4.28 5.24
N PRO A 144 6.07 -3.60 5.25
CA PRO A 144 6.47 -2.74 4.14
C PRO A 144 6.52 -3.47 2.79
N LEU A 145 7.08 -4.69 2.76
CA LEU A 145 7.17 -5.48 1.54
C LEU A 145 5.78 -5.90 1.04
N ARG A 146 4.89 -6.32 1.95
CA ARG A 146 3.51 -6.68 1.61
C ARG A 146 2.72 -5.49 1.08
N THR A 147 2.85 -4.32 1.71
CA THR A 147 2.19 -3.09 1.27
C THR A 147 2.68 -2.66 -0.11
N LEU A 148 3.99 -2.74 -0.39
CA LEU A 148 4.51 -2.50 -1.73
C LEU A 148 3.91 -3.49 -2.75
N ALA A 149 3.84 -4.79 -2.41
CA ALA A 149 3.27 -5.78 -3.31
C ALA A 149 1.78 -5.55 -3.60
N VAL A 150 1.01 -5.09 -2.60
CA VAL A 150 -0.38 -4.65 -2.77
C VAL A 150 -0.48 -3.45 -3.71
N ALA A 151 0.37 -2.43 -3.55
CA ALA A 151 0.34 -1.25 -4.41
C ALA A 151 0.61 -1.59 -5.89
N GLU A 152 1.55 -2.50 -6.13
CA GLU A 152 1.87 -3.00 -7.48
C GLU A 152 0.70 -3.77 -8.09
N LEU A 153 0.08 -4.69 -7.34
CA LEU A 153 -1.09 -5.45 -7.83
C LEU A 153 -2.33 -4.57 -8.03
N ASN A 154 -2.51 -3.53 -7.21
CA ASN A 154 -3.66 -2.64 -7.30
C ASN A 154 -3.67 -1.76 -8.56
N SER A 155 -2.55 -1.68 -9.29
CA SER A 155 -2.52 -0.96 -10.58
C SER A 155 -3.36 -1.65 -11.66
N ASN A 156 -3.57 -2.97 -11.55
CA ASN A 156 -4.43 -3.76 -12.42
C ASN A 156 -4.93 -5.00 -11.67
N PRO A 157 -5.91 -4.84 -10.76
CA PRO A 157 -6.36 -5.92 -9.89
C PRO A 157 -7.09 -6.99 -10.70
N ASP A 158 -6.81 -8.25 -10.39
CA ASP A 158 -7.47 -9.40 -10.98
C ASP A 158 -8.16 -10.26 -9.90
N ASP A 159 -8.99 -11.21 -10.32
CA ASP A 159 -9.76 -12.06 -9.41
C ASP A 159 -8.90 -12.81 -8.39
N ALA A 160 -7.68 -13.23 -8.79
CA ALA A 160 -6.76 -13.90 -7.89
C ALA A 160 -6.31 -12.97 -6.75
N PHE A 161 -5.94 -11.73 -7.08
CA PHE A 161 -5.60 -10.72 -6.08
C PHE A 161 -6.80 -10.31 -5.22
N LEU A 162 -7.97 -10.09 -5.83
CA LEU A 162 -9.19 -9.72 -5.11
C LEU A 162 -9.64 -10.81 -4.13
N ASN A 163 -9.51 -12.09 -4.50
CA ASN A 163 -9.77 -13.19 -3.60
C ASN A 163 -8.82 -13.18 -2.39
N ILE A 164 -7.52 -12.93 -2.61
CA ILE A 164 -6.55 -12.79 -1.51
C ILE A 164 -6.89 -11.59 -0.62
N ALA A 165 -7.22 -10.42 -1.20
CA ALA A 165 -7.64 -9.24 -0.44
C ALA A 165 -8.89 -9.54 0.41
N GLY A 166 -9.86 -10.28 -0.16
CA GLY A 166 -11.04 -10.77 0.56
C GLY A 166 -10.70 -11.67 1.74
N LYS A 167 -9.72 -12.57 1.61
CA LYS A 167 -9.23 -13.38 2.74
C LYS A 167 -8.56 -12.52 3.80
N ILE A 168 -7.77 -11.53 3.40
CA ILE A 168 -7.03 -10.64 4.31
C ILE A 168 -7.99 -9.85 5.20
N ILE A 169 -9.03 -9.21 4.64
CA ILE A 169 -9.97 -8.41 5.45
C ILE A 169 -10.71 -9.25 6.51
N ARG A 170 -10.92 -10.55 6.25
CA ARG A 170 -11.59 -11.50 7.14
C ARG A 170 -10.64 -12.18 8.14
N ASN A 171 -9.32 -12.13 7.91
CA ASN A 171 -8.35 -12.79 8.75
C ASN A 171 -7.98 -11.94 9.97
N LYS A 172 -8.51 -12.30 11.14
CA LYS A 172 -8.26 -11.59 12.41
C LYS A 172 -6.81 -11.63 12.90
N LYS A 173 -5.96 -12.48 12.32
CA LYS A 173 -4.52 -12.49 12.64
C LYS A 173 -3.75 -11.42 11.87
N GLU A 174 -4.32 -10.89 10.78
CA GLU A 174 -3.70 -9.85 9.99
C GLU A 174 -3.64 -8.54 10.77
N PRO A 175 -2.52 -7.78 10.70
CA PRO A 175 -2.48 -6.44 11.23
C PRO A 175 -3.54 -5.54 10.57
N ASP A 176 -4.15 -4.65 11.34
CA ASP A 176 -5.21 -3.76 10.83
C ASP A 176 -4.75 -2.89 9.64
N ILE A 177 -3.48 -2.49 9.58
CA ILE A 177 -2.92 -1.76 8.43
C ILE A 177 -3.03 -2.59 7.13
N MET A 178 -2.77 -3.90 7.22
CA MET A 178 -2.85 -4.81 6.08
C MET A 178 -4.30 -5.07 5.70
N ARG A 179 -5.18 -5.23 6.69
CA ARG A 179 -6.64 -5.36 6.48
C ARG A 179 -7.22 -4.10 5.84
N ALA A 180 -6.83 -2.92 6.30
CA ALA A 180 -7.25 -1.63 5.74
C ALA A 180 -6.75 -1.44 4.31
N SER A 181 -5.50 -1.83 4.03
CA SER A 181 -4.95 -1.80 2.67
C SER A 181 -5.77 -2.70 1.72
N ALA A 182 -6.08 -3.93 2.15
CA ALA A 182 -6.93 -4.85 1.37
C ALA A 182 -8.36 -4.34 1.21
N LEU A 183 -8.94 -3.72 2.24
CA LEU A 183 -10.26 -3.10 2.19
C LEU A 183 -10.32 -1.97 1.15
N SER A 184 -9.30 -1.11 1.09
CA SER A 184 -9.22 -0.03 0.10
C SER A 184 -9.13 -0.55 -1.34
N VAL A 185 -8.45 -1.68 -1.57
CA VAL A 185 -8.45 -2.35 -2.88
C VAL A 185 -9.86 -2.81 -3.24
N LEU A 186 -10.54 -3.49 -2.33
CA LEU A 186 -11.86 -4.05 -2.58
C LEU A 186 -12.94 -2.97 -2.77
N GLU A 187 -12.84 -1.83 -2.07
CA GLU A 187 -13.74 -0.68 -2.24
C GLU A 187 -13.76 -0.16 -3.70
N GLN A 188 -12.62 -0.25 -4.40
CA GLN A 188 -12.49 0.22 -5.78
C GLN A 188 -13.08 -0.76 -6.82
N THR A 189 -13.74 -1.83 -6.35
CA THR A 189 -14.27 -2.92 -7.18
C THR A 189 -15.73 -3.23 -6.83
N ALA A 190 -16.35 -4.14 -7.59
CA ALA A 190 -17.70 -4.62 -7.30
C ALA A 190 -17.79 -5.61 -6.13
N PHE A 191 -16.67 -5.94 -5.46
CA PHE A 191 -16.62 -7.00 -4.45
C PHE A 191 -17.70 -6.88 -3.35
N PHE A 192 -17.95 -5.67 -2.84
CA PHE A 192 -18.94 -5.44 -1.79
C PHE A 192 -20.38 -5.30 -2.28
N ILE A 193 -20.58 -5.18 -3.60
CA ILE A 193 -21.91 -5.29 -4.21
C ILE A 193 -22.37 -6.74 -4.12
N ASP A 194 -21.46 -7.69 -4.36
CA ASP A 194 -21.74 -9.13 -4.32
C ASP A 194 -21.77 -9.69 -2.88
N ASP A 195 -20.92 -9.18 -1.99
CA ASP A 195 -20.88 -9.58 -0.57
C ASP A 195 -20.84 -8.37 0.39
N PRO A 196 -21.96 -7.66 0.56
CA PRO A 196 -22.04 -6.55 1.51
C PRO A 196 -21.92 -7.01 2.98
N SER A 197 -22.19 -8.30 3.25
CA SER A 197 -22.11 -8.87 4.61
C SER A 197 -20.68 -8.86 5.17
N ALA A 198 -19.66 -8.87 4.31
CA ALA A 198 -18.27 -8.73 4.73
C ALA A 198 -18.03 -7.41 5.49
N LEU A 199 -18.66 -6.30 5.07
CA LEU A 199 -18.52 -5.01 5.73
C LEU A 199 -19.19 -5.02 7.10
N THR A 200 -20.41 -5.54 7.20
CA THR A 200 -21.14 -5.59 8.47
C THR A 200 -20.44 -6.49 9.49
N ASN A 201 -19.83 -7.59 9.04
CA ASN A 201 -19.00 -8.45 9.87
C ASN A 201 -17.74 -7.73 10.41
N ILE A 202 -17.07 -6.92 9.59
CA ILE A 202 -15.93 -6.09 10.02
C ILE A 202 -16.38 -5.06 11.06
N ILE A 203 -17.47 -4.34 10.77
CA ILE A 203 -18.02 -3.29 11.65
C ILE A 203 -18.37 -3.86 13.03
N ARG A 204 -18.92 -5.09 13.08
CA ARG A 204 -19.29 -5.78 14.32
C ARG A 204 -18.12 -6.46 15.05
N ASP A 205 -16.94 -6.57 14.43
CA ASP A 205 -15.78 -7.22 15.03
C ASP A 205 -15.18 -6.37 16.15
N SER A 206 -15.59 -6.62 17.39
CA SER A 206 -15.12 -5.84 18.55
C SER A 206 -13.62 -5.97 18.83
N ALA A 207 -12.95 -6.97 18.23
CA ALA A 207 -11.50 -7.14 18.33
C ALA A 207 -10.71 -6.33 17.28
N ALA A 208 -11.39 -5.81 16.25
CA ALA A 208 -10.74 -4.99 15.24
C ALA A 208 -10.57 -3.54 15.71
N GLY A 209 -9.49 -2.90 15.27
CA GLY A 209 -9.22 -1.50 15.58
C GLY A 209 -10.30 -0.56 15.05
N GLU A 210 -10.53 0.51 15.81
CA GLU A 210 -11.55 1.53 15.54
C GLU A 210 -11.50 2.04 14.10
N SER A 211 -10.33 2.53 13.64
CA SER A 211 -10.18 3.12 12.31
C SER A 211 -10.53 2.13 11.19
N PHE A 212 -10.19 0.86 11.33
CA PHE A 212 -10.53 -0.17 10.33
C PHE A 212 -12.04 -0.41 10.28
N ARG A 213 -12.71 -0.46 11.44
CA ARG A 213 -14.17 -0.60 11.54
C ARG A 213 -14.90 0.62 10.97
N GLN A 214 -14.39 1.83 11.22
CA GLN A 214 -14.92 3.07 10.66
C GLN A 214 -14.79 3.11 9.14
N SER A 215 -13.65 2.75 8.57
CA SER A 215 -13.50 2.65 7.10
C SER A 215 -14.48 1.65 6.49
N ALA A 216 -14.71 0.49 7.12
CA ALA A 216 -15.72 -0.45 6.65
C ALA A 216 -17.13 0.13 6.74
N PHE A 217 -17.44 0.92 7.78
CA PHE A 217 -18.72 1.62 7.90
C PHE A 217 -18.92 2.67 6.80
N GLU A 218 -17.90 3.45 6.47
CA GLU A 218 -17.96 4.45 5.39
C GLU A 218 -18.25 3.82 4.03
N ILE A 219 -17.76 2.60 3.79
CA ILE A 219 -18.08 1.85 2.56
C ILE A 219 -19.51 1.31 2.66
N ALA A 220 -19.87 0.72 3.79
CA ALA A 220 -21.20 0.14 4.01
C ALA A 220 -22.31 1.19 3.84
N SER A 221 -22.12 2.41 4.34
CA SER A 221 -23.12 3.49 4.27
C SER A 221 -23.44 3.95 2.84
N LYS A 222 -22.54 3.68 1.88
CA LYS A 222 -22.75 3.95 0.45
C LYS A 222 -23.53 2.82 -0.26
N LEU A 223 -23.54 1.61 0.31
CA LEU A 223 -24.01 0.39 -0.37
C LEU A 223 -25.28 -0.19 0.26
N LEU A 224 -25.40 -0.13 1.58
CA LEU A 224 -26.49 -0.75 2.33
C LEU A 224 -27.73 0.16 2.41
N PRO A 225 -28.93 -0.42 2.55
CA PRO A 225 -30.14 0.34 2.84
C PRO A 225 -30.00 1.16 4.13
N ALA A 226 -30.62 2.35 4.17
CA ALA A 226 -30.57 3.25 5.33
C ALA A 226 -31.07 2.57 6.63
N THR A 227 -32.05 1.67 6.54
CA THR A 227 -32.56 0.90 7.68
C THR A 227 -31.52 -0.05 8.27
N GLU A 228 -30.68 -0.67 7.42
CA GLU A 228 -29.59 -1.55 7.87
C GLU A 228 -28.46 -0.73 8.49
N ILE A 229 -28.14 0.43 7.92
CA ILE A 229 -27.18 1.37 8.52
C ILE A 229 -27.66 1.86 9.89
N GLN A 230 -28.93 2.23 10.02
CA GLN A 230 -29.52 2.61 11.30
C GLN A 230 -29.44 1.49 12.33
N THR A 231 -29.71 0.25 11.90
CA THR A 231 -29.58 -0.95 12.75
C THR A 231 -28.15 -1.15 13.23
N LEU A 232 -27.16 -1.06 12.33
CA LEU A 232 -25.74 -1.16 12.69
C LEU A 232 -25.32 -0.07 13.68
N LEU A 233 -25.72 1.18 13.44
CA LEU A 233 -25.39 2.29 14.32
C LEU A 233 -25.98 2.14 15.72
N THR A 234 -27.25 1.74 15.82
CA THR A 234 -27.91 1.48 17.11
C THR A 234 -27.27 0.30 17.85
N GLU A 235 -26.94 -0.80 17.15
CA GLU A 235 -26.17 -1.92 17.70
C GLU A 235 -24.80 -1.46 18.24
N LEU A 236 -24.06 -0.66 17.48
CA LEU A 236 -22.74 -0.16 17.88
C LEU A 236 -22.81 0.75 19.10
N CYS A 237 -23.77 1.67 19.10
CA CYS A 237 -23.95 2.70 20.13
C CYS A 237 -24.39 2.09 21.47
N SER A 238 -25.34 1.14 21.44
CA SER A 238 -25.92 0.50 22.64
C SER A 238 -25.04 -0.60 23.25
N ASN A 239 -24.20 -1.26 22.45
CA ASN A 239 -23.38 -2.37 22.93
C ASN A 239 -22.20 -1.88 23.78
N LYS A 240 -22.32 -2.04 25.10
CA LYS A 240 -21.31 -1.69 26.11
C LYS A 240 -19.97 -2.42 25.98
N LYS A 241 -19.89 -3.49 25.17
CA LYS A 241 -18.62 -4.18 24.87
C LYS A 241 -17.80 -3.49 23.78
N ASN A 242 -18.37 -2.52 23.06
CA ASN A 242 -17.62 -1.72 22.10
C ASN A 242 -16.74 -0.70 22.84
N PRO A 243 -15.54 -0.39 22.30
CA PRO A 243 -14.75 0.76 22.73
C PRO A 243 -15.60 2.05 22.72
N ILE A 244 -15.40 2.93 23.70
CA ILE A 244 -16.20 4.15 23.85
C ILE A 244 -16.13 5.04 22.60
N GLU A 245 -14.98 5.04 21.92
CA GLU A 245 -14.74 5.77 20.68
C GLU A 245 -15.61 5.25 19.53
N MET A 246 -15.77 3.93 19.39
CA MET A 246 -16.71 3.36 18.40
C MET A 246 -18.17 3.66 18.77
N ARG A 247 -18.51 3.70 20.06
CA ARG A 247 -19.86 4.07 20.51
C ARG A 247 -20.14 5.54 20.20
N ARG A 248 -19.17 6.43 20.44
CA ARG A 248 -19.22 7.87 20.10
C ARG A 248 -19.29 8.12 18.61
N TYR A 249 -18.54 7.36 17.82
CA TYR A 249 -18.64 7.38 16.37
C TYR A 249 -20.07 7.07 15.93
N ALA A 250 -20.66 5.98 16.45
CA ALA A 250 -22.03 5.62 16.12
C ALA A 250 -23.05 6.66 16.59
N LEU A 251 -22.87 7.22 17.79
CA LEU A 251 -23.69 8.30 18.34
C LEU A 251 -23.71 9.53 17.41
N ASN A 252 -22.54 9.97 16.95
CA ASN A 252 -22.38 11.09 16.05
C ASN A 252 -23.05 10.82 14.69
N GLN A 253 -22.89 9.62 14.12
CA GLN A 253 -23.56 9.26 12.87
C GLN A 253 -25.10 9.24 13.02
N LEU A 254 -25.62 8.77 14.16
CA LEU A 254 -27.05 8.77 14.47
C LEU A 254 -27.61 10.18 14.65
N GLU A 255 -26.86 11.09 15.27
CA GLU A 255 -27.25 12.51 15.39
C GLU A 255 -27.48 13.15 14.02
N HIS A 256 -26.62 12.84 13.05
CA HIS A 256 -26.73 13.33 11.69
C HIS A 256 -27.79 12.60 10.85
N SER A 257 -28.41 11.53 11.40
CA SER A 257 -29.57 10.92 10.77
C SER A 257 -30.76 11.87 10.91
N LYS A 258 -31.48 12.13 9.80
CA LYS A 258 -32.68 12.97 9.81
C LYS A 258 -33.90 12.26 10.43
N ASP A 259 -33.66 11.31 11.32
CA ASP A 259 -34.66 10.45 11.94
C ASP A 259 -35.24 11.14 13.17
N SER A 260 -36.53 11.49 13.12
CA SER A 260 -37.23 12.13 14.24
C SER A 260 -37.37 11.24 15.47
N SER A 261 -37.22 9.92 15.32
CA SER A 261 -37.28 8.97 16.44
C SER A 261 -35.99 8.92 17.26
N ILE A 262 -34.90 9.51 16.77
CA ILE A 262 -33.58 9.36 17.39
C ILE A 262 -33.50 9.94 18.81
N LEU A 263 -34.25 11.01 19.08
CA LEU A 263 -34.31 11.61 20.41
C LEU A 263 -34.89 10.64 21.46
N SER A 264 -35.93 9.89 21.08
CA SER A 264 -36.51 8.87 21.97
C SER A 264 -35.50 7.76 22.23
N TYR A 265 -34.84 7.27 21.18
CA TYR A 265 -33.80 6.25 21.30
C TYR A 265 -32.67 6.68 22.26
N PHE A 266 -32.18 7.93 22.16
CA PHE A 266 -31.12 8.42 23.05
C PHE A 266 -31.57 8.51 24.51
N LYS A 267 -32.82 8.90 24.78
CA LYS A 267 -33.37 8.92 26.14
C LYS A 267 -33.43 7.51 26.73
N ASP A 268 -33.91 6.53 25.95
CA ASP A 268 -33.99 5.14 26.39
C ASP A 268 -32.60 4.52 26.62
N LEU A 269 -31.64 4.86 25.76
CA LEU A 269 -30.24 4.45 25.93
C LEU A 269 -29.62 5.03 27.20
N LEU A 270 -29.87 6.32 27.49
CA LEU A 270 -29.34 7.00 28.68
C LEU A 270 -29.84 6.37 29.98
N VAL A 271 -31.10 5.94 30.05
CA VAL A 271 -31.68 5.26 31.23
C VAL A 271 -30.87 4.02 31.62
N ASN A 272 -30.34 3.32 30.62
CA ASN A 272 -29.61 2.08 30.80
C ASN A 272 -28.09 2.26 30.75
N GLU A 273 -27.59 3.50 30.60
CA GLU A 273 -26.15 3.76 30.49
C GLU A 273 -25.45 3.76 31.85
N THR A 274 -24.32 3.07 31.92
CA THR A 274 -23.52 2.92 33.15
C THR A 274 -22.16 3.61 33.04
N ASP A 275 -21.66 3.87 31.84
CA ASP A 275 -20.46 4.64 31.61
C ASP A 275 -20.74 6.13 31.79
N ALA A 276 -20.09 6.76 32.78
CA ALA A 276 -20.36 8.15 33.13
C ALA A 276 -19.96 9.14 32.02
N ALA A 277 -18.89 8.86 31.28
CA ALA A 277 -18.43 9.72 30.20
C ALA A 277 -19.39 9.65 29.00
N PHE A 278 -19.78 8.45 28.60
CA PHE A 278 -20.74 8.26 27.51
C PHE A 278 -22.14 8.77 27.89
N ALA A 279 -22.57 8.59 29.15
CA ALA A 279 -23.81 9.17 29.64
C ALA A 279 -23.80 10.71 29.63
N ALA A 280 -22.65 11.34 29.89
CA ALA A 280 -22.51 12.79 29.77
C ALA A 280 -22.64 13.25 28.30
N ASP A 281 -22.02 12.52 27.37
CA ASP A 281 -22.15 12.79 25.93
C ASP A 281 -23.62 12.69 25.48
N LEU A 282 -24.33 11.63 25.90
CA LEU A 282 -25.77 11.46 25.62
C LEU A 282 -26.62 12.60 26.19
N ARG A 283 -26.41 13.00 27.45
CA ARG A 283 -27.16 14.12 28.07
C ARG A 283 -26.95 15.42 27.30
N ASN A 284 -25.72 15.72 26.92
CA ASN A 284 -25.39 16.92 26.16
C ASN A 284 -26.08 16.92 24.81
N LEU A 285 -26.06 15.79 24.10
CA LEU A 285 -26.70 15.65 22.80
C LEU A 285 -28.22 15.75 22.89
N ILE A 286 -28.86 15.06 23.85
CA ILE A 286 -30.31 15.16 24.10
C ILE A 286 -30.71 16.62 24.34
N ALA A 287 -29.99 17.32 25.22
CA ALA A 287 -30.26 18.72 25.52
C ALA A 287 -30.11 19.64 24.30
N GLN A 288 -29.19 19.33 23.37
CA GLN A 288 -29.05 20.08 22.11
C GLN A 288 -30.20 19.80 21.13
N LEU A 289 -30.64 18.55 21.04
CA LEU A 289 -31.73 18.14 20.15
C LEU A 289 -33.11 18.62 20.63
N GLU A 290 -33.30 18.81 21.95
CA GLU A 290 -34.51 19.37 22.55
C GLU A 290 -34.65 20.89 22.37
N LYS A 291 -33.57 21.60 22.02
CA LYS A 291 -33.65 23.05 21.78
C LYS A 291 -34.53 23.35 20.56
N PRO A 292 -35.43 24.35 20.65
CA PRO A 292 -36.18 24.85 19.50
C PRO A 292 -35.24 25.25 18.36
N GLU A 293 -35.64 25.06 17.09
CA GLU A 293 -34.78 25.36 15.93
C GLU A 293 -34.26 26.81 15.92
N GLU A 294 -34.97 27.75 16.53
CA GLU A 294 -34.60 29.16 16.66
C GLU A 294 -33.39 29.41 17.58
N GLU A 295 -33.01 28.46 18.44
CA GLU A 295 -31.87 28.57 19.38
C GLU A 295 -30.64 27.72 19.00
N LYS A 296 -30.70 26.98 17.88
CA LYS A 296 -29.56 26.19 17.37
C LYS A 296 -28.52 27.09 16.71
N THR A 297 -27.73 27.78 17.53
CA THR A 297 -26.60 28.59 17.06
C THR A 297 -25.51 27.69 16.46
N PRO A 298 -24.97 28.00 15.26
CA PRO A 298 -23.84 27.27 14.71
C PRO A 298 -22.61 27.51 15.58
N SER A 299 -21.99 26.43 16.08
CA SER A 299 -20.74 26.54 16.82
C SER A 299 -19.69 27.19 15.92
N LYS A 300 -19.24 28.39 16.27
CA LYS A 300 -18.07 29.00 15.61
C LYS A 300 -16.87 28.06 15.74
N PRO A 301 -16.11 27.81 14.66
CA PRO A 301 -14.88 27.04 14.76
C PRO A 301 -13.92 27.77 15.71
N SER A 302 -13.32 27.00 16.62
CA SER A 302 -12.32 27.50 17.56
C SER A 302 -11.14 28.12 16.79
N PRO A 303 -10.65 29.31 17.18
CA PRO A 303 -9.49 29.90 16.55
C PRO A 303 -8.27 29.01 16.82
N LYS A 304 -7.60 28.57 15.76
CA LYS A 304 -6.29 27.92 15.84
C LYS A 304 -5.33 28.85 16.59
N LYS A 305 -4.80 28.37 17.72
CA LYS A 305 -3.55 28.89 18.29
C LYS A 305 -2.40 28.05 17.78
#